data_AF-A0A7S0A2N7-F1
#
_entry.id   AF-A0A7S0A2N7-F1
#
_cell.length_a   1.000
_cell.length_b   1.000
_cell.length_c   1.000
_cell.angle_alpha   90.00
_cell.angle_beta   90.00
_cell.angle_gamma   90.00
#
_symmetry.space_group_name_H-M   'P 1'
#
loop_
_entity.id
_entity.type
_entity.pdbx_description
1 polymer ?
#
loop_
_entity_poly.entity_id
_entity_poly.type
_entity_poly.pdbx_seq_one_letter_code
_entity_poly.pdbx_strand_id
1 'polypeptide(L)'
;RCACVSPAMQDSRAAMTAEPRSTHTPAVAWVPAADARVSAPVPPLGRRRRAGGAAFLAVGLCALLARSPLTTCSDALVLGATARGGPPAPLDALVAAQEAAAELSGPCRRSALAALAPAVAAVAWGEPVHARQFEGFKRIQTQFIAALGDPSANSGTGAQLWGLWRLDPGPRGVALGSYGKLKANGGTAPARWKFDSADWWLEEHGLIMEQPDTPMPPGRYVVTGAREVTTILTVEPSGAWRLDDGAKLFDVTHLPCRSARYTGEACSPDRADQSKFPVTPGGPMPPVEGCS
;
A
#
# COMPACT_ATOMS: atom_id res chain seq x y z
N ARG A 1 -12.10 3.61 9.61
CA ARG A 1 -11.14 2.49 9.84
C ARG A 1 -9.74 3.06 9.87
N CYS A 2 -8.84 2.55 10.71
CA CYS A 2 -7.47 3.08 10.78
C CYS A 2 -6.52 2.22 9.93
N ALA A 3 -5.90 2.83 8.93
CA ALA A 3 -4.79 2.28 8.17
C ALA A 3 -3.48 2.95 8.61
N CYS A 4 -2.37 2.22 8.67
CA CYS A 4 -1.08 2.83 8.96
C CYS A 4 -0.41 3.25 7.64
N VAL A 5 -0.07 4.53 7.51
CA VAL A 5 1.03 4.91 6.62
C VAL A 5 2.28 4.40 7.31
N SER A 6 2.99 3.48 6.66
CA SER A 6 4.24 2.94 7.17
C SER A 6 5.25 4.09 7.36
N PRO A 7 6.44 3.90 7.97
CA PRO A 7 7.55 4.87 7.84
C PRO A 7 7.88 5.20 6.37
N ALA A 8 7.34 4.41 5.44
CA ALA A 8 7.30 4.68 4.03
C ALA A 8 6.26 5.76 3.60
N MET A 9 6.71 7.01 3.70
CA MET A 9 6.84 7.96 2.57
C MET A 9 5.61 8.69 1.99
N GLN A 10 5.81 10.00 1.81
CA GLN A 10 5.02 10.91 0.94
C GLN A 10 5.89 11.40 -0.24
N ASP A 11 5.26 11.80 -1.34
CA ASP A 11 5.94 12.48 -2.47
C ASP A 11 6.46 13.86 -2.02
N SER A 12 7.67 14.23 -2.45
CA SER A 12 8.33 15.48 -2.06
C SER A 12 7.94 16.70 -2.91
N ARG A 13 6.93 16.61 -3.77
CA ARG A 13 6.40 17.74 -4.57
C ARG A 13 5.36 18.61 -3.85
N ALA A 14 5.57 18.96 -2.58
CA ALA A 14 4.72 19.92 -1.86
C ALA A 14 5.45 20.75 -0.78
N ALA A 15 5.49 22.07 -0.99
CA ALA A 15 5.81 23.14 -0.02
C ALA A 15 7.22 23.15 0.64
N MET A 16 7.52 24.25 1.35
CA MET A 16 8.88 24.67 1.80
C MET A 16 8.90 25.15 3.27
N THR A 17 10.13 25.40 3.77
CA THR A 17 10.53 26.08 5.05
C THR A 17 10.81 25.16 6.26
N ALA A 18 11.52 25.69 7.27
CA ALA A 18 12.63 24.96 7.93
C ALA A 18 12.74 25.06 9.47
N GLU A 19 13.67 24.27 10.00
CA GLU A 19 14.18 24.10 11.40
C GLU A 19 14.54 25.40 12.15
N PRO A 20 14.75 25.41 13.50
CA PRO A 20 15.19 24.30 14.42
C PRO A 20 14.39 24.16 15.75
N ARG A 21 14.62 23.26 16.74
CA ARG A 21 15.25 21.91 16.95
C ARG A 21 14.68 21.34 18.30
N SER A 22 15.18 20.40 19.13
CA SER A 22 16.51 19.80 19.39
C SER A 22 16.43 18.50 20.25
N THR A 23 17.59 17.86 20.45
CA THR A 23 17.95 16.80 21.45
C THR A 23 16.83 15.94 22.09
N HIS A 24 16.51 14.80 21.46
CA HIS A 24 16.90 13.46 21.95
C HIS A 24 16.83 12.44 20.79
N THR A 25 17.58 11.34 20.88
CA THR A 25 17.94 10.49 19.72
C THR A 25 16.83 9.53 19.27
N PRO A 26 16.50 9.51 17.97
CA PRO A 26 16.55 8.27 17.21
C PRO A 26 17.38 8.39 15.91
N ALA A 27 17.29 7.40 15.00
CA ALA A 27 18.22 7.16 13.89
C ALA A 27 18.34 8.28 12.82
N VAL A 28 19.47 8.27 12.09
CA VAL A 28 20.06 9.41 11.35
C VAL A 28 19.84 9.38 9.82
N ALA A 29 19.51 10.53 9.21
CA ALA A 29 19.97 11.01 7.88
C ALA A 29 19.50 12.48 7.66
N TRP A 30 20.35 13.50 7.46
CA TRP A 30 21.30 13.84 6.36
C TRP A 30 20.65 14.55 5.14
N VAL A 31 21.22 15.71 4.77
CA VAL A 31 20.75 16.75 3.81
C VAL A 31 21.97 17.63 3.44
N PRO A 32 22.09 18.32 2.27
CA PRO A 32 21.49 18.13 0.94
C PRO A 32 22.55 17.91 -0.17
N ALA A 33 22.10 17.81 -1.42
CA ALA A 33 22.77 18.46 -2.55
C ALA A 33 21.70 19.11 -3.44
N ALA A 34 21.97 20.29 -3.99
CA ALA A 34 21.04 21.03 -4.84
C ALA A 34 21.75 21.53 -6.08
N ASP A 35 21.06 21.55 -7.22
CA ASP A 35 21.25 22.56 -8.24
C ASP A 35 19.94 22.78 -9.00
N ALA A 36 19.82 23.92 -9.69
CA ALA A 36 18.56 24.39 -10.26
C ALA A 36 18.75 24.97 -11.67
N ARG A 37 17.70 24.85 -12.51
CA ARG A 37 17.33 25.87 -13.52
C ARG A 37 15.98 25.59 -14.22
N VAL A 38 15.07 26.57 -14.05
CA VAL A 38 14.26 27.25 -15.09
C VAL A 38 13.29 26.44 -15.97
N SER A 39 12.12 27.02 -16.23
CA SER A 39 10.97 26.40 -16.92
C SER A 39 10.60 27.06 -18.26
N ALA A 40 9.81 26.33 -19.07
CA ALA A 40 8.88 26.82 -20.10
C ALA A 40 9.49 27.40 -21.42
N PRO A 41 8.71 27.57 -22.52
CA PRO A 41 7.26 27.29 -22.69
C PRO A 41 6.92 26.32 -23.86
N VAL A 42 5.61 26.08 -24.07
CA VAL A 42 5.04 25.24 -25.14
C VAL A 42 4.13 26.05 -26.08
N PRO A 43 4.26 25.93 -27.41
CA PRO A 43 3.22 26.26 -28.39
C PRO A 43 2.62 25.01 -29.09
N PRO A 44 1.46 25.10 -29.78
CA PRO A 44 0.58 23.93 -29.98
C PRO A 44 0.24 23.55 -31.45
N LEU A 45 -0.58 22.48 -31.58
CA LEU A 45 -1.39 22.04 -32.73
C LEU A 45 -0.70 21.40 -33.95
N GLY A 46 -1.12 20.16 -34.27
CA GLY A 46 -0.87 19.47 -35.54
C GLY A 46 -1.89 18.35 -35.79
N ARG A 47 -2.48 18.27 -37.00
CA ARG A 47 -3.55 17.29 -37.33
C ARG A 47 -3.01 16.02 -38.00
N ARG A 48 -3.58 14.87 -37.60
CA ARG A 48 -3.87 13.64 -38.38
C ARG A 48 -2.90 13.21 -39.50
N ARG A 49 -2.45 11.95 -39.44
CA ARG A 49 -2.47 11.01 -40.59
C ARG A 49 -2.74 9.57 -40.11
N ARG A 50 -3.32 8.74 -40.99
CA ARG A 50 -3.39 7.27 -40.87
C ARG A 50 -2.24 6.66 -41.68
N ALA A 51 -1.67 5.54 -41.23
CA ALA A 51 -1.21 4.41 -42.06
C ALA A 51 -0.50 3.35 -41.18
N GLY A 52 -0.34 2.13 -41.71
CA GLY A 52 0.64 1.15 -41.22
C GLY A 52 0.17 0.25 -40.07
N GLY A 53 -0.22 -0.98 -40.39
CA GLY A 53 -0.17 -2.09 -39.44
C GLY A 53 1.17 -2.83 -39.58
N ALA A 54 1.67 -3.39 -38.48
CA ALA A 54 2.82 -4.28 -38.49
C ALA A 54 2.59 -5.41 -37.47
N ALA A 55 2.38 -6.63 -37.97
CA ALA A 55 2.33 -7.82 -37.13
C ALA A 55 3.73 -8.43 -37.03
N PHE A 56 4.22 -8.62 -35.81
CA PHE A 56 5.37 -9.48 -35.51
C PHE A 56 4.91 -10.47 -34.43
N LEU A 57 4.75 -11.76 -34.74
CA LEU A 57 5.84 -12.75 -34.89
C LEU A 57 6.63 -12.98 -33.59
N ALA A 58 5.93 -13.44 -32.56
CA ALA A 58 6.54 -14.16 -31.44
C ALA A 58 6.97 -15.58 -31.90
N VAL A 59 8.11 -15.63 -32.59
CA VAL A 59 9.02 -16.77 -32.84
C VAL A 59 8.47 -18.18 -32.56
N GLY A 60 8.12 -18.91 -33.61
CA GLY A 60 8.00 -20.37 -33.55
C GLY A 60 9.37 -21.03 -33.60
N LEU A 61 9.88 -21.52 -32.46
CA LEU A 61 11.15 -22.24 -32.37
C LEU A 61 10.94 -23.76 -32.49
N CYS A 62 10.54 -24.25 -33.68
CA CYS A 62 10.24 -25.67 -33.88
C CYS A 62 10.60 -26.20 -35.29
N ALA A 63 11.85 -26.04 -35.71
CA ALA A 63 12.46 -26.80 -36.82
C ALA A 63 13.99 -26.58 -36.93
N LEU A 64 14.82 -27.37 -36.23
CA LEU A 64 16.24 -27.58 -36.62
C LEU A 64 16.94 -28.81 -35.97
N LEU A 65 16.18 -29.86 -35.69
CA LEU A 65 16.66 -31.21 -35.38
C LEU A 65 15.73 -32.22 -36.08
N ALA A 66 16.18 -33.30 -36.72
CA ALA A 66 17.52 -33.63 -37.21
C ALA A 66 17.40 -34.58 -38.42
N ARG A 67 18.46 -34.70 -39.24
CA ARG A 67 18.51 -35.68 -40.35
C ARG A 67 19.70 -36.63 -40.21
N SER A 68 19.83 -37.25 -39.04
CA SER A 68 20.78 -38.33 -38.71
C SER A 68 20.15 -39.30 -37.69
N PRO A 69 20.33 -40.63 -37.82
CA PRO A 69 19.78 -41.60 -36.88
C PRO A 69 20.72 -41.80 -35.67
N LEU A 70 20.45 -41.10 -34.57
CA LEU A 70 20.91 -41.49 -33.23
C LEU A 70 19.71 -41.47 -32.28
N THR A 71 19.37 -42.65 -31.78
CA THR A 71 18.12 -42.93 -31.04
C THR A 71 18.20 -42.45 -29.58
N THR A 72 17.03 -42.16 -28.99
CA THR A 72 16.80 -42.02 -27.53
C THR A 72 17.62 -40.95 -26.78
N CYS A 73 17.04 -39.75 -26.67
CA CYS A 73 16.93 -39.04 -25.38
C CYS A 73 15.94 -37.84 -25.46
N SER A 74 15.61 -37.36 -26.67
CA SER A 74 14.75 -36.18 -26.88
C SER A 74 13.33 -36.33 -26.35
N ASP A 75 12.75 -37.53 -26.41
CA ASP A 75 11.32 -37.76 -26.15
C ASP A 75 10.93 -37.64 -24.66
N ALA A 76 11.91 -37.74 -23.75
CA ALA A 76 11.68 -37.70 -22.31
C ALA A 76 11.22 -36.32 -21.80
N LEU A 77 11.63 -35.22 -22.45
CA LEU A 77 11.38 -33.86 -21.94
C LEU A 77 9.98 -33.32 -22.25
N VAL A 78 9.23 -33.98 -23.16
CA VAL A 78 7.95 -33.46 -23.70
C VAL A 78 6.73 -33.97 -22.91
N LEU A 79 6.86 -35.08 -22.17
CA LEU A 79 5.73 -35.80 -21.57
C LEU A 79 5.42 -35.46 -20.10
N GLY A 80 6.25 -34.68 -19.42
CA GLY A 80 6.07 -34.39 -17.98
C GLY A 80 5.09 -33.24 -17.65
N ALA A 81 4.79 -32.34 -18.60
CA ALA A 81 4.26 -31.01 -18.28
C ALA A 81 2.72 -30.84 -18.32
N THR A 82 1.95 -31.90 -18.54
CA THR A 82 0.51 -31.82 -18.86
C THR A 82 -0.43 -32.44 -17.81
N ALA A 83 0.03 -32.61 -16.57
CA ALA A 83 -0.62 -33.46 -15.56
C ALA A 83 -1.19 -32.73 -14.31
N ARG A 84 -1.60 -31.45 -14.41
CA ARG A 84 -2.63 -30.78 -13.58
C ARG A 84 -3.00 -29.41 -14.18
N GLY A 85 -4.16 -28.87 -13.80
CA GLY A 85 -4.79 -27.72 -14.47
C GLY A 85 -4.24 -26.35 -14.07
N GLY A 86 -4.20 -25.42 -15.04
CA GLY A 86 -3.69 -24.05 -14.90
C GLY A 86 -2.22 -23.93 -15.32
N PRO A 87 -1.79 -22.79 -15.88
CA PRO A 87 -0.37 -22.55 -16.11
C PRO A 87 0.34 -22.38 -14.75
N PRO A 88 1.38 -23.19 -14.43
CA PRO A 88 2.16 -23.02 -13.20
C PRO A 88 2.86 -21.66 -13.16
N ALA A 89 3.23 -21.19 -11.97
CA ALA A 89 4.11 -20.02 -11.87
C ALA A 89 5.48 -20.35 -12.51
N PRO A 90 6.22 -19.36 -13.06
CA PRO A 90 7.47 -19.62 -13.77
C PRO A 90 8.56 -20.27 -12.89
N LEU A 91 8.44 -20.19 -11.56
CA LEU A 91 9.29 -20.91 -10.62
C LEU A 91 8.92 -22.40 -10.51
N ASP A 92 7.64 -22.73 -10.33
CA ASP A 92 7.18 -24.11 -10.16
C ASP A 92 7.49 -24.96 -11.40
N ALA A 93 7.30 -24.37 -12.60
CA ALA A 93 7.67 -24.98 -13.87
C ALA A 93 9.18 -25.28 -13.97
N LEU A 94 10.02 -24.40 -13.43
CA LEU A 94 11.47 -24.54 -13.45
C LEU A 94 11.97 -25.59 -12.46
N VAL A 95 11.33 -25.69 -11.27
CA VAL A 95 11.61 -26.75 -10.28
C VAL A 95 11.24 -28.12 -10.85
N ALA A 96 10.03 -28.29 -11.38
CA ALA A 96 9.59 -29.55 -11.98
C ALA A 96 10.50 -29.99 -13.15
N ALA A 97 11.00 -29.03 -13.95
CA ALA A 97 11.97 -29.32 -15.02
C ALA A 97 13.36 -29.73 -14.49
N GLN A 98 13.82 -29.18 -13.36
CA GLN A 98 15.06 -29.62 -12.71
C GLN A 98 14.94 -31.01 -12.09
N GLU A 99 13.80 -31.32 -11.47
CA GLU A 99 13.51 -32.66 -10.92
C GLU A 99 13.47 -33.72 -12.02
N ALA A 100 12.73 -33.47 -13.11
CA ALA A 100 12.71 -34.36 -14.27
C ALA A 100 14.10 -34.53 -14.92
N ALA A 101 14.93 -33.48 -14.93
CA ALA A 101 16.32 -33.58 -15.40
C ALA A 101 17.24 -34.38 -14.47
N ALA A 102 16.88 -34.57 -13.19
CA ALA A 102 17.69 -35.31 -12.22
C ALA A 102 17.62 -36.83 -12.41
N GLU A 103 16.48 -37.35 -12.89
CA GLU A 103 16.25 -38.78 -13.17
C GLU A 103 16.96 -39.27 -14.45
N LEU A 104 17.43 -38.36 -15.31
CA LEU A 104 18.10 -38.71 -16.56
C LEU A 104 19.50 -39.30 -16.34
N SER A 105 19.90 -40.20 -17.25
CA SER A 105 21.24 -40.77 -17.28
C SER A 105 22.32 -39.70 -17.53
N GLY A 106 23.54 -39.95 -17.05
CA GLY A 106 24.63 -38.95 -16.99
C GLY A 106 24.84 -38.06 -18.24
N PRO A 107 24.84 -38.60 -19.49
CA PRO A 107 24.95 -37.79 -20.69
C PRO A 107 23.74 -36.87 -20.90
N CYS A 108 22.52 -37.41 -20.81
CA CYS A 108 21.30 -36.66 -21.10
C CYS A 108 20.92 -35.68 -19.98
N ARG A 109 21.26 -35.99 -18.73
CA ARG A 109 21.18 -35.05 -17.59
C ARG A 109 22.05 -33.81 -17.81
N ARG A 110 23.27 -33.96 -18.34
CA ARG A 110 24.13 -32.81 -18.68
C ARG A 110 23.50 -31.93 -19.76
N SER A 111 22.94 -32.53 -20.82
CA SER A 111 22.26 -31.79 -21.89
C SER A 111 20.99 -31.07 -21.40
N ALA A 112 20.17 -31.73 -20.56
CA ALA A 112 18.96 -31.14 -20.01
C ALA A 112 19.27 -29.96 -19.07
N LEU A 113 20.23 -30.11 -18.15
CA LEU A 113 20.65 -29.03 -17.26
C LEU A 113 21.27 -27.85 -18.03
N ALA A 114 22.02 -28.10 -19.11
CA ALA A 114 22.54 -27.05 -19.97
C ALA A 114 21.43 -26.28 -20.71
N ALA A 115 20.35 -26.95 -21.13
CA ALA A 115 19.19 -26.31 -21.75
C ALA A 115 18.38 -25.45 -20.76
N LEU A 116 18.36 -25.80 -19.47
CA LEU A 116 17.68 -25.04 -18.42
C LEU A 116 18.48 -23.83 -17.91
N ALA A 117 19.81 -23.81 -18.10
CA ALA A 117 20.69 -22.73 -17.64
C ALA A 117 20.23 -21.29 -18.01
N PRO A 118 19.80 -20.96 -19.25
CA PRO A 118 19.32 -19.61 -19.57
C PRO A 118 18.00 -19.25 -18.86
N ALA A 119 17.13 -20.22 -18.53
CA ALA A 119 15.91 -19.96 -17.77
C ALA A 119 16.22 -19.69 -16.29
N VAL A 120 17.16 -20.45 -15.70
CA VAL A 120 17.68 -20.20 -14.35
C VAL A 120 18.34 -18.82 -14.27
N ALA A 121 19.09 -18.42 -15.31
CA ALA A 121 19.67 -17.08 -15.39
C ALA A 121 18.59 -15.99 -15.50
N ALA A 122 17.55 -16.17 -16.32
CA ALA A 122 16.46 -15.21 -16.42
C ALA A 122 15.74 -14.98 -15.08
N VAL A 123 15.61 -16.01 -14.24
CA VAL A 123 15.07 -15.89 -12.88
C VAL A 123 16.07 -15.22 -11.93
N ALA A 124 17.34 -15.64 -11.92
CA ALA A 124 18.36 -15.12 -11.00
C ALA A 124 18.79 -13.66 -11.29
N TRP A 125 18.52 -13.16 -12.49
CA TRP A 125 18.82 -11.78 -12.93
C TRP A 125 17.56 -10.92 -13.11
N GLY A 126 16.37 -11.48 -12.85
CA GLY A 126 15.15 -10.70 -12.73
C GLY A 126 15.20 -9.89 -11.44
N GLU A 127 15.38 -8.57 -11.53
CA GLU A 127 15.36 -7.72 -10.33
C GLU A 127 14.04 -7.90 -9.57
N PRO A 128 14.08 -7.92 -8.22
CA PRO A 128 12.88 -8.08 -7.43
C PRO A 128 11.94 -6.90 -7.68
N VAL A 129 10.86 -7.16 -8.42
CA VAL A 129 9.85 -6.15 -8.80
C VAL A 129 9.32 -5.38 -7.58
N HIS A 130 9.28 -6.06 -6.43
CA HIS A 130 8.92 -5.53 -5.12
C HIS A 130 9.86 -4.45 -4.55
N ALA A 131 11.08 -4.29 -5.09
CA ALA A 131 11.99 -3.21 -4.72
C ALA A 131 11.71 -1.94 -5.54
N ARG A 132 11.54 -2.08 -6.86
CA ARG A 132 11.34 -0.97 -7.80
C ARG A 132 10.06 -0.17 -7.56
N GLN A 133 8.99 -0.81 -7.06
CA GLN A 133 7.70 -0.15 -6.80
C GLN A 133 7.79 1.09 -5.88
N PHE A 134 8.74 1.10 -4.93
CA PHE A 134 8.91 2.19 -3.96
C PHE A 134 10.01 3.19 -4.34
N GLU A 135 10.50 3.17 -5.59
CA GLU A 135 11.42 4.19 -6.10
C GLU A 135 10.76 5.58 -6.17
N GLY A 136 11.56 6.63 -5.95
CA GLY A 136 11.12 8.03 -5.99
C GLY A 136 10.39 8.54 -4.74
N PHE A 137 10.11 7.67 -3.76
CA PHE A 137 9.52 8.03 -2.47
C PHE A 137 10.59 8.49 -1.43
N LYS A 138 10.20 9.27 -0.40
CA LYS A 138 11.09 9.72 0.70
C LYS A 138 10.60 9.27 2.10
N ARG A 139 11.44 8.60 2.90
CA ARG A 139 11.11 8.13 4.26
C ARG A 139 10.64 9.25 5.21
N ILE A 140 9.62 8.96 6.02
CA ILE A 140 9.05 9.84 7.04
C ILE A 140 8.81 9.07 8.36
N GLN A 141 8.33 9.76 9.39
CA GLN A 141 7.70 9.12 10.55
C GLN A 141 6.37 8.46 10.15
N THR A 142 6.02 7.34 10.76
CA THR A 142 4.71 6.67 10.64
C THR A 142 3.56 7.66 10.83
N GLN A 143 2.54 7.57 9.98
CA GLN A 143 1.30 8.37 10.05
C GLN A 143 0.09 7.45 10.00
N PHE A 144 -1.10 7.95 10.30
CA PHE A 144 -2.31 7.12 10.43
C PHE A 144 -3.45 7.74 9.61
N ILE A 145 -4.11 6.93 8.79
CA ILE A 145 -5.22 7.35 7.94
C ILE A 145 -6.54 6.84 8.52
N ALA A 146 -7.46 7.75 8.80
CA ALA A 146 -8.87 7.47 8.98
C ALA A 146 -9.55 7.28 7.62
N ALA A 147 -9.64 6.05 7.15
CA ALA A 147 -10.28 5.71 5.88
C ALA A 147 -11.77 5.32 6.05
N LEU A 148 -12.60 5.79 5.11
CA LEU A 148 -14.00 5.39 4.93
C LEU A 148 -14.16 4.72 3.57
N GLY A 149 -14.58 3.45 3.56
CA GLY A 149 -14.77 2.68 2.32
C GLY A 149 -15.12 1.22 2.59
N ASP A 150 -15.53 0.51 1.54
CA ASP A 150 -15.74 -0.93 1.55
C ASP A 150 -14.39 -1.65 1.79
N PRO A 151 -14.28 -2.56 2.78
CA PRO A 151 -13.04 -3.29 3.03
C PRO A 151 -12.55 -4.13 1.83
N SER A 152 -13.46 -4.58 0.96
CA SER A 152 -13.17 -5.40 -0.22
C SER A 152 -12.78 -4.57 -1.47
N ALA A 153 -12.92 -3.25 -1.41
CA ALA A 153 -12.55 -2.37 -2.51
C ALA A 153 -11.03 -2.13 -2.57
N ASN A 154 -10.51 -2.03 -3.81
CA ASN A 154 -9.17 -1.54 -4.11
C ASN A 154 -9.18 -0.16 -4.78
N SER A 155 -10.35 0.45 -4.99
CA SER A 155 -10.49 1.82 -5.47
C SER A 155 -11.87 2.38 -5.14
N GLY A 156 -12.02 3.70 -5.22
CA GLY A 156 -13.29 4.36 -4.99
C GLY A 156 -13.20 5.88 -5.03
N THR A 157 -14.15 6.54 -4.38
CA THR A 157 -14.17 7.98 -4.11
C THR A 157 -14.40 8.23 -2.62
N GLY A 158 -14.49 9.49 -2.20
CA GLY A 158 -14.76 9.86 -0.81
C GLY A 158 -13.51 10.12 0.04
N ALA A 159 -12.31 10.14 -0.55
CA ALA A 159 -11.07 10.41 0.19
C ALA A 159 -11.01 11.84 0.78
N GLN A 160 -11.84 12.78 0.30
CA GLN A 160 -12.03 14.09 0.93
C GLN A 160 -12.73 14.02 2.30
N LEU A 161 -13.30 12.87 2.67
CA LEU A 161 -13.84 12.59 4.01
C LEU A 161 -12.86 11.79 4.88
N TRP A 162 -11.69 11.42 4.34
CA TRP A 162 -10.64 10.74 5.09
C TRP A 162 -9.78 11.76 5.83
N GLY A 163 -9.18 11.33 6.94
CA GLY A 163 -8.29 12.16 7.75
C GLY A 163 -6.89 11.56 7.87
N LEU A 164 -5.86 12.41 7.98
CA LEU A 164 -4.47 12.02 8.21
C LEU A 164 -3.96 12.53 9.56
N TRP A 165 -3.62 11.63 10.49
CA TRP A 165 -2.85 11.98 11.69
C TRP A 165 -1.35 11.84 11.42
N ARG A 166 -0.58 12.91 11.65
CA ARG A 166 0.89 12.93 11.49
C ARG A 166 1.66 12.28 12.66
N LEU A 167 0.96 12.01 13.75
CA LEU A 167 1.42 11.36 14.97
C LEU A 167 0.45 10.22 15.30
N ASP A 168 0.83 9.32 16.19
CA ASP A 168 -0.09 8.30 16.72
C ASP A 168 -1.16 8.97 17.61
N PRO A 169 -2.46 8.92 17.24
CA PRO A 169 -3.51 9.56 18.02
C PRO A 169 -3.88 8.79 19.30
N GLY A 170 -3.56 7.49 19.40
CA GLY A 170 -3.95 6.64 20.52
C GLY A 170 -3.34 7.11 21.86
N PRO A 171 -1.99 7.20 21.98
CA PRO A 171 -1.32 7.76 23.15
C PRO A 171 -1.59 9.24 23.40
N ARG A 172 -2.25 9.93 22.46
CA ARG A 172 -2.63 11.35 22.57
C ARG A 172 -4.09 11.53 23.02
N GLY A 173 -4.90 10.48 23.00
CA GLY A 173 -6.34 10.53 23.28
C GLY A 173 -6.69 10.75 24.76
N VAL A 174 -7.99 11.01 25.00
CA VAL A 174 -8.57 11.23 26.32
C VAL A 174 -9.78 10.31 26.50
N ALA A 175 -9.73 9.38 27.45
CA ALA A 175 -10.85 8.46 27.73
C ALA A 175 -12.17 9.20 27.98
N LEU A 176 -13.29 8.68 27.45
CA LEU A 176 -14.64 9.25 27.57
C LEU A 176 -15.00 9.64 29.01
N GLY A 177 -14.72 8.77 29.99
CA GLY A 177 -14.95 9.06 31.42
C GLY A 177 -14.13 10.23 32.00
N SER A 178 -13.16 10.76 31.25
CA SER A 178 -12.42 11.99 31.57
C SER A 178 -12.85 13.22 30.74
N TYR A 179 -13.90 13.12 29.92
CA TYR A 179 -14.41 14.27 29.15
C TYR A 179 -14.84 15.46 30.04
N GLY A 180 -15.37 15.20 31.23
CA GLY A 180 -15.63 16.23 32.24
C GLY A 180 -14.37 17.02 32.63
N LYS A 181 -13.22 16.33 32.74
CA LYS A 181 -11.90 16.96 33.01
C LYS A 181 -11.37 17.71 31.78
N LEU A 182 -11.60 17.19 30.57
CA LEU A 182 -11.24 17.86 29.32
C LEU A 182 -11.97 19.20 29.17
N LYS A 183 -13.29 19.22 29.42
CA LYS A 183 -14.10 20.45 29.49
C LYS A 183 -13.60 21.41 30.57
N ALA A 184 -13.34 20.92 31.79
CA ALA A 184 -12.83 21.74 32.89
C ALA A 184 -11.46 22.37 32.58
N ASN A 185 -10.60 21.67 31.82
CA ASN A 185 -9.33 22.19 31.30
C ASN A 185 -9.49 23.04 30.02
N GLY A 186 -10.64 23.69 29.84
CA GLY A 186 -10.96 24.55 28.70
C GLY A 186 -10.94 23.84 27.34
N GLY A 187 -11.13 22.52 27.30
CA GLY A 187 -11.01 21.70 26.09
C GLY A 187 -9.57 21.40 25.66
N THR A 188 -8.55 21.61 26.50
CA THR A 188 -7.15 21.28 26.17
C THR A 188 -6.79 19.89 26.68
N ALA A 189 -6.36 19.00 25.78
CA ALA A 189 -5.96 17.64 26.12
C ALA A 189 -4.54 17.57 26.74
N PRO A 190 -4.15 16.46 27.40
CA PRO A 190 -2.80 16.28 27.95
C PRO A 190 -1.69 16.41 26.90
N ALA A 191 -1.95 15.93 25.68
CA ALA A 191 -1.07 16.05 24.52
C ALA A 191 -1.10 17.45 23.84
N ARG A 192 -1.72 18.44 24.52
CA ARG A 192 -1.88 19.86 24.18
C ARG A 192 -2.58 20.20 22.86
N TRP A 193 -3.32 19.24 22.29
CA TRP A 193 -4.30 19.53 21.25
C TRP A 193 -5.59 20.12 21.84
N LYS A 194 -6.36 20.80 20.98
CA LYS A 194 -7.62 21.46 21.33
C LYS A 194 -8.78 20.57 20.89
N PHE A 195 -9.68 20.26 21.82
CA PHE A 195 -10.95 19.60 21.53
C PHE A 195 -11.92 20.57 20.86
N ASP A 196 -12.46 20.17 19.71
CA ASP A 196 -13.64 20.77 19.08
C ASP A 196 -14.87 19.93 19.47
N SER A 197 -15.92 20.59 19.97
CA SER A 197 -17.18 19.92 20.34
C SER A 197 -18.12 19.66 19.15
N ALA A 198 -17.94 20.39 18.04
CA ALA A 198 -18.79 20.25 16.85
C ALA A 198 -18.30 19.15 15.89
N ASP A 199 -17.02 18.79 15.96
CA ASP A 199 -16.39 17.76 15.14
C ASP A 199 -15.28 17.03 15.92
N TRP A 200 -15.62 15.89 16.54
CA TRP A 200 -14.71 15.12 17.38
C TRP A 200 -14.60 13.66 16.95
N TRP A 201 -13.49 13.05 17.33
CA TRP A 201 -13.13 11.68 16.94
C TRP A 201 -13.03 10.78 18.18
N LEU A 202 -13.39 9.51 18.00
CA LEU A 202 -13.38 8.47 19.03
C LEU A 202 -12.83 7.18 18.43
N GLU A 203 -12.03 6.42 19.18
CA GLU A 203 -11.58 5.08 18.78
C GLU A 203 -12.21 3.93 19.56
N GLU A 204 -11.85 2.68 19.20
CA GLU A 204 -12.53 1.47 19.67
C GLU A 204 -12.45 1.20 21.18
N HIS A 205 -11.49 1.77 21.93
CA HIS A 205 -11.40 1.64 23.38
C HIS A 205 -12.08 2.79 24.16
N GLY A 206 -12.67 3.77 23.45
CA GLY A 206 -13.35 4.90 24.07
C GLY A 206 -12.43 6.08 24.41
N LEU A 207 -11.35 6.28 23.66
CA LEU A 207 -10.50 7.47 23.71
C LEU A 207 -10.99 8.51 22.70
N ILE A 208 -11.35 9.70 23.20
CA ILE A 208 -11.56 10.90 22.38
C ILE A 208 -10.21 11.30 21.80
N MET A 209 -10.09 11.33 20.49
CA MET A 209 -8.82 11.60 19.79
C MET A 209 -8.71 13.05 19.31
N GLU A 210 -7.46 13.46 19.06
CA GLU A 210 -7.15 14.66 18.28
C GLU A 210 -7.81 14.58 16.88
N GLN A 211 -8.26 15.71 16.34
CA GLN A 211 -8.78 15.78 14.98
C GLN A 211 -7.64 15.53 13.96
N PRO A 212 -7.81 14.64 12.96
CA PRO A 212 -6.83 14.48 11.88
C PRO A 212 -6.86 15.66 10.90
N ASP A 213 -5.81 15.80 10.08
CA ASP A 213 -5.85 16.68 8.91
C ASP A 213 -6.95 16.18 7.94
N THR A 214 -8.06 16.92 7.82
CA THR A 214 -9.14 16.66 6.87
C THR A 214 -9.36 17.86 5.94
N PRO A 215 -9.52 17.68 4.61
CA PRO A 215 -9.40 16.42 3.87
C PRO A 215 -7.97 15.88 3.87
N MET A 216 -7.82 14.55 3.82
CA MET A 216 -6.53 13.91 3.57
C MET A 216 -5.89 14.48 2.28
N PRO A 217 -4.62 14.93 2.28
CA PRO A 217 -4.02 15.55 1.10
C PRO A 217 -3.93 14.60 -0.10
N PRO A 218 -4.15 15.08 -1.34
CA PRO A 218 -3.85 14.33 -2.54
C PRO A 218 -2.36 13.95 -2.64
N GLY A 219 -2.05 12.77 -3.14
CA GLY A 219 -0.68 12.26 -3.22
C GLY A 219 -0.58 10.74 -3.31
N ARG A 220 0.66 10.23 -3.25
CA ARG A 220 0.99 8.80 -3.16
C ARG A 220 1.58 8.50 -1.79
N TYR A 221 1.13 7.41 -1.18
CA TYR A 221 1.45 6.99 0.19
C TYR A 221 1.75 5.49 0.22
N VAL A 222 2.79 5.03 0.92
CA VAL A 222 2.99 3.58 1.11
C VAL A 222 2.32 3.14 2.41
N VAL A 223 1.29 2.31 2.27
CA VAL A 223 0.34 1.97 3.33
C VAL A 223 0.40 0.48 3.68
N THR A 224 0.12 0.16 4.94
CA THR A 224 0.06 -1.21 5.46
C THR A 224 -0.88 -1.31 6.65
N GLY A 225 -1.46 -2.50 6.86
CA GLY A 225 -2.21 -2.82 8.08
C GLY A 225 -1.32 -3.20 9.26
N ALA A 226 0.00 -3.01 9.17
CA ALA A 226 1.02 -3.68 9.99
C ALA A 226 0.90 -5.23 9.89
N ARG A 227 0.67 -5.69 8.65
CA ARG A 227 0.35 -7.08 8.27
C ARG A 227 1.18 -7.47 7.02
N GLU A 228 0.87 -8.61 6.40
CA GLU A 228 1.53 -9.13 5.19
C GLU A 228 1.60 -8.13 4.03
N VAL A 229 0.57 -7.29 3.83
CA VAL A 229 0.48 -6.38 2.68
C VAL A 229 1.06 -5.01 2.99
N THR A 230 1.93 -4.54 2.10
CA THR A 230 2.38 -3.15 1.96
C THR A 230 2.31 -2.77 0.49
N THR A 231 1.59 -1.70 0.14
CA THR A 231 1.36 -1.26 -1.25
C THR A 231 1.21 0.27 -1.30
N ILE A 232 0.95 0.83 -2.47
CA ILE A 232 0.78 2.26 -2.72
C ILE A 232 -0.71 2.60 -2.75
N LEU A 233 -1.11 3.50 -1.85
CA LEU A 233 -2.36 4.26 -1.95
C LEU A 233 -2.09 5.52 -2.78
N THR A 234 -2.83 5.72 -3.86
CA THR A 234 -2.92 7.01 -4.53
C THR A 234 -4.25 7.68 -4.22
N VAL A 235 -4.20 8.95 -3.80
CA VAL A 235 -5.36 9.83 -3.60
C VAL A 235 -5.27 10.98 -4.60
N GLU A 236 -6.29 11.11 -5.46
CA GLU A 236 -6.38 12.15 -6.49
C GLU A 236 -7.06 13.42 -5.93
N PRO A 237 -6.82 14.62 -6.49
CA PRO A 237 -7.45 15.88 -6.05
C PRO A 237 -8.98 15.91 -6.11
N SER A 238 -9.61 14.98 -6.84
CA SER A 238 -11.07 14.79 -6.90
C SER A 238 -11.65 13.99 -5.73
N GLY A 239 -10.82 13.52 -4.80
CA GLY A 239 -11.23 12.57 -3.75
C GLY A 239 -11.40 11.13 -4.26
N ALA A 240 -11.04 10.85 -5.51
CA ALA A 240 -10.87 9.48 -6.01
C ALA A 240 -9.61 8.84 -5.42
N TRP A 241 -9.64 7.54 -5.18
CA TRP A 241 -8.50 6.81 -4.61
C TRP A 241 -8.36 5.40 -5.21
N ARG A 242 -7.15 4.85 -5.13
CA ARG A 242 -6.84 3.45 -5.48
C ARG A 242 -5.69 2.89 -4.64
N LEU A 243 -5.71 1.58 -4.47
CA LEU A 243 -4.58 0.77 -4.04
C LEU A 243 -4.02 0.05 -5.28
N ASP A 244 -2.70 0.06 -5.40
CA ASP A 244 -1.99 -0.69 -6.44
C ASP A 244 -1.96 -2.20 -6.08
N ASP A 245 -1.30 -3.04 -6.91
CA ASP A 245 -1.13 -4.50 -6.73
C ASP A 245 -2.41 -5.36 -6.60
N GLY A 246 -3.59 -4.74 -6.74
CA GLY A 246 -4.90 -5.39 -6.55
C GLY A 246 -5.35 -5.51 -5.08
N ALA A 247 -4.51 -5.05 -4.13
CA ALA A 247 -4.72 -5.11 -2.69
C ALA A 247 -5.98 -4.37 -2.23
N LYS A 248 -6.63 -4.85 -1.17
CA LYS A 248 -7.89 -4.30 -0.67
C LYS A 248 -7.68 -3.37 0.52
N LEU A 249 -8.65 -2.50 0.77
CA LEU A 249 -8.65 -1.60 1.93
C LEU A 249 -8.56 -2.38 3.26
N PHE A 250 -9.09 -3.61 3.31
CA PHE A 250 -8.92 -4.56 4.42
C PHE A 250 -7.46 -4.95 4.69
N ASP A 251 -6.66 -5.13 3.64
CA ASP A 251 -5.28 -5.64 3.76
C ASP A 251 -4.34 -4.59 4.35
N VAL A 252 -4.60 -3.33 3.99
CA VAL A 252 -3.88 -2.14 4.50
C VAL A 252 -4.51 -1.52 5.76
N THR A 253 -5.60 -2.10 6.28
CA THR A 253 -6.23 -1.68 7.56
C THR A 253 -5.59 -2.42 8.73
N HIS A 254 -5.28 -1.71 9.82
CA HIS A 254 -4.97 -2.35 11.10
C HIS A 254 -6.28 -2.90 11.69
N LEU A 255 -6.49 -4.21 11.61
CA LEU A 255 -7.82 -4.81 11.66
C LEU A 255 -8.66 -4.52 12.92
N PRO A 256 -8.10 -4.46 14.15
CA PRO A 256 -8.86 -4.03 15.33
C PRO A 256 -9.35 -2.58 15.20
N CYS A 257 -8.50 -1.68 14.70
CA CYS A 257 -8.69 -0.25 14.91
C CYS A 257 -9.87 0.36 14.14
N ARG A 258 -10.73 1.05 14.86
CA ARG A 258 -11.91 1.76 14.38
C ARG A 258 -11.88 3.16 14.95
N SER A 259 -12.01 4.13 14.07
CA SER A 259 -12.34 5.49 14.44
C SER A 259 -13.67 5.87 13.84
N ALA A 260 -14.46 6.62 14.60
CA ALA A 260 -15.60 7.38 14.11
C ALA A 260 -15.35 8.86 14.34
N ARG A 261 -15.92 9.66 13.43
CA ARG A 261 -16.09 11.11 13.52
C ARG A 261 -17.54 11.34 13.92
N TYR A 262 -17.79 12.21 14.88
CA TYR A 262 -19.12 12.55 15.35
C TYR A 262 -19.35 14.05 15.23
N THR A 263 -20.46 14.44 14.61
CA THR A 263 -20.78 15.83 14.28
C THR A 263 -22.22 16.21 14.63
N GLY A 264 -22.49 17.48 14.89
CA GLY A 264 -23.86 18.02 15.07
C GLY A 264 -24.04 18.94 16.28
N GLU A 265 -25.05 19.80 16.25
CA GLU A 265 -25.26 20.85 17.26
C GLU A 265 -25.55 20.32 18.68
N ALA A 266 -26.20 19.16 18.78
CA ALA A 266 -26.50 18.48 20.03
C ALA A 266 -25.51 17.35 20.38
N CYS A 267 -24.46 17.18 19.57
CA CYS A 267 -23.50 16.11 19.71
C CYS A 267 -22.55 16.37 20.90
N SER A 268 -22.35 15.36 21.75
CA SER A 268 -21.43 15.48 22.90
C SER A 268 -20.91 14.11 23.34
N PRO A 269 -19.60 13.98 23.68
CA PRO A 269 -19.05 12.78 24.30
C PRO A 269 -19.70 12.41 25.64
N ASP A 270 -20.40 13.33 26.33
CA ASP A 270 -21.19 13.00 27.53
C ASP A 270 -22.30 11.98 27.25
N ARG A 271 -22.76 11.90 26.00
CA ARG A 271 -23.85 11.03 25.54
C ARG A 271 -23.35 9.71 24.94
N ALA A 272 -22.03 9.48 24.96
CA ALA A 272 -21.45 8.23 24.48
C ALA A 272 -21.60 7.14 25.56
N ASP A 273 -22.29 6.06 25.22
CA ASP A 273 -22.48 4.93 26.13
C ASP A 273 -21.17 4.15 26.32
N GLN A 274 -20.48 4.45 27.41
CA GLN A 274 -19.21 3.83 27.79
C GLN A 274 -19.29 2.31 27.99
N SER A 275 -20.49 1.73 28.21
CA SER A 275 -20.65 0.27 28.34
C SER A 275 -20.49 -0.47 26.99
N LYS A 276 -20.51 0.25 25.87
CA LYS A 276 -20.28 -0.28 24.51
C LYS A 276 -18.79 -0.28 24.10
N PHE A 277 -17.87 0.02 25.03
CA PHE A 277 -16.43 0.06 24.81
C PHE A 277 -15.70 -0.92 25.76
N PRO A 278 -14.65 -1.63 25.30
CA PRO A 278 -14.10 -1.61 23.94
C PRO A 278 -15.04 -2.26 22.92
N VAL A 279 -15.06 -1.72 21.70
CA VAL A 279 -15.90 -2.20 20.60
C VAL A 279 -15.39 -3.55 20.11
N THR A 280 -16.30 -4.51 19.89
CA THR A 280 -15.97 -5.84 19.35
C THR A 280 -15.12 -5.74 18.08
N PRO A 281 -13.92 -6.35 18.02
CA PRO A 281 -13.05 -6.28 16.85
C PRO A 281 -13.78 -6.66 15.56
N GLY A 282 -13.70 -5.80 14.55
CA GLY A 282 -14.47 -5.94 13.31
C GLY A 282 -15.67 -5.00 13.23
N GLY A 283 -16.38 -4.78 14.35
CA GLY A 283 -17.72 -4.21 14.43
C GLY A 283 -17.86 -2.70 14.09
N PRO A 284 -19.10 -2.20 14.09
CA PRO A 284 -19.41 -0.78 13.91
C PRO A 284 -19.11 0.01 15.19
N MET A 285 -18.75 1.28 15.03
CA MET A 285 -18.65 2.21 16.16
C MET A 285 -20.06 2.50 16.73
N PRO A 286 -20.24 2.59 18.07
CA PRO A 286 -21.53 2.89 18.67
C PRO A 286 -22.12 4.23 18.21
N PRO A 287 -23.45 4.34 18.00
CA PRO A 287 -24.08 5.64 17.82
C PRO A 287 -24.04 6.45 19.13
N VAL A 288 -23.92 7.78 19.00
CA VAL A 288 -23.94 8.74 20.10
C VAL A 288 -25.13 9.67 19.92
N GLU A 289 -25.92 9.90 20.97
CA GLU A 289 -27.21 10.59 20.86
C GLU A 289 -27.05 12.07 20.44
N GLY A 290 -27.68 12.45 19.33
CA GLY A 290 -27.57 13.81 18.77
C GLY A 290 -26.34 14.05 17.88
N CYS A 291 -25.59 12.99 17.56
CA CYS A 291 -24.50 13.02 16.59
C CYS A 291 -24.89 12.36 15.26
N SER A 292 -24.25 12.80 14.17
CA SER A 292 -24.07 12.08 12.90
C SER A 292 -22.63 11.61 12.75
#